data_AF-A0A537BBL2-F1
#
_entry.id   AF-A0A537BBL2-F1
#
_cell.length_a   1.000
_cell.length_b   1.000
_cell.length_c   1.000
_cell.angle_alpha   90.00
_cell.angle_beta   90.00
_cell.angle_gamma   90.00
#
_symmetry.space_group_name_H-M   'P 1'
#
loop_
_entity.id
_entity.type
_entity.pdbx_description
1 polymer ?
#
loop_
_entity_poly.entity_id
_entity_poly.type
_entity_poly.pdbx_seq_one_letter_code
_entity_poly.pdbx_strand_id
1 'polypeptide(L)'
;MIASPELITALQTSVSGALGPFRIERATPVAGGCIHRCFILEGGGRRYFAKTNARSALDSFAAEAEGLAALAAAGARVPAPLCRGQADEHAFLVLEHLELRENGDHAALGRSRIERATPVAGGCIHRCFILEGGGRRYFAKTNARSALDSFAAEAEGLAALAAAGARVPAPLCRGQADEHAFLVLEHLELRENGDHAALGRSLAAVHSVHGAAFGWHRDNYIGRTAQLNRWSASWSDFWREERLGPQLELARKNRLGRDLVGKGERLAEA
;
A
#
# COMPACT_ATOMS: atom_id res chain seq x y z
N MET A 1 8.63 -24.53 -15.81
CA MET A 1 9.05 -24.95 -17.17
C MET A 1 9.54 -23.72 -17.90
N ILE A 2 10.75 -23.77 -18.44
CA ILE A 2 11.35 -22.70 -19.25
C ILE A 2 10.52 -22.52 -20.53
N ALA A 3 10.37 -21.30 -21.03
CA ALA A 3 9.68 -21.01 -22.29
C ALA A 3 10.22 -21.89 -23.44
N SER A 4 9.38 -22.25 -24.42
CA SER A 4 9.83 -23.08 -25.55
C SER A 4 10.98 -22.40 -26.32
N PRO A 5 11.92 -23.17 -26.91
CA PRO A 5 13.01 -22.62 -27.71
C PRO A 5 12.54 -21.67 -28.83
N GLU A 6 11.39 -21.97 -29.43
CA GLU A 6 10.74 -21.16 -30.47
C GLU A 6 10.27 -19.81 -29.91
N LEU A 7 9.66 -19.81 -28.72
CA LEU A 7 9.22 -18.59 -28.04
C LEU A 7 10.40 -17.71 -27.63
N ILE A 8 11.48 -18.31 -27.11
CA ILE A 8 12.71 -17.58 -26.79
C ILE A 8 13.33 -16.96 -28.05
N THR A 9 13.38 -17.70 -29.15
CA THR A 9 13.90 -17.21 -30.43
C THR A 9 13.08 -16.05 -30.97
N ALA A 10 11.75 -16.15 -30.90
CA ALA A 10 10.84 -15.10 -31.35
C ALA A 10 10.90 -13.84 -30.48
N LEU A 11 10.97 -13.99 -29.16
CA LEU A 11 11.18 -12.87 -28.23
C LEU A 11 12.51 -12.15 -28.55
N GLN A 12 13.60 -12.90 -28.71
CA GLN A 12 14.91 -12.34 -29.01
C GLN A 12 14.93 -11.59 -30.34
N THR A 13 14.35 -12.20 -31.38
CA THR A 13 14.28 -11.62 -32.74
C THR A 13 13.44 -10.35 -32.73
N SER A 14 12.29 -10.35 -32.04
CA SER A 14 11.39 -9.20 -31.96
C SER A 14 12.00 -8.05 -31.18
N VAL A 15 12.68 -8.33 -30.07
CA VAL A 15 13.43 -7.31 -29.32
C VAL A 15 14.59 -6.77 -30.16
N SER A 16 15.31 -7.64 -30.87
CA SER A 16 16.42 -7.23 -31.73
C SER A 16 15.97 -6.32 -32.89
N GLY A 17 14.81 -6.63 -33.48
CA GLY A 17 14.21 -5.83 -34.54
C GLY A 17 13.72 -4.47 -34.06
N ALA A 18 13.23 -4.38 -32.82
CA ALA A 18 12.72 -3.13 -32.26
C ALA A 18 13.81 -2.23 -31.66
N LEU A 19 14.85 -2.80 -31.04
CA LEU A 19 15.77 -2.07 -30.15
C LEU A 19 17.27 -2.28 -30.45
N GLY A 20 17.57 -2.91 -31.58
CA GLY A 20 18.93 -3.31 -31.98
C GLY A 20 19.37 -4.63 -31.34
N PRO A 21 20.56 -5.16 -31.70
CA PRO A 21 20.99 -6.51 -31.37
C PRO A 21 20.82 -6.85 -29.89
N PHE A 22 20.08 -7.92 -29.60
CA PHE A 22 19.83 -8.41 -28.26
C PHE A 22 19.89 -9.93 -28.23
N ARG A 23 20.60 -10.49 -27.26
CA ARG A 23 20.65 -11.92 -27.00
C ARG A 23 20.09 -12.19 -25.62
N ILE A 24 19.11 -13.08 -25.50
CA ILE A 24 18.58 -13.49 -24.20
C ILE A 24 19.60 -14.42 -23.56
N GLU A 25 20.28 -13.95 -22.53
CA GLU A 25 21.18 -14.73 -21.69
C GLU A 25 20.41 -15.44 -20.57
N ARG A 26 19.36 -14.78 -20.06
CA ARG A 26 18.49 -15.31 -19.01
C ARG A 26 17.05 -14.86 -19.21
N ALA A 27 16.11 -15.78 -19.00
CA ALA A 27 14.68 -15.50 -18.91
C ALA A 27 14.17 -15.98 -17.55
N THR A 28 14.00 -15.06 -16.61
CA THR A 28 13.60 -15.38 -15.23
C THR A 28 12.08 -15.24 -15.10
N PRO A 29 11.34 -16.31 -14.75
CA PRO A 29 9.91 -16.22 -14.48
C PRO A 29 9.64 -15.27 -13.32
N VAL A 30 8.63 -14.41 -13.46
CA VAL A 30 8.18 -13.48 -12.40
C VAL A 30 6.67 -13.52 -12.25
N ALA A 31 6.18 -13.20 -11.06
CA ALA A 31 4.75 -13.03 -10.82
C ALA A 31 4.27 -11.81 -11.64
N GLY A 32 3.26 -12.01 -12.48
CA GLY A 32 2.75 -10.97 -13.37
C GLY A 32 1.33 -11.27 -13.82
N GLY A 33 0.36 -11.07 -12.91
CA GLY A 33 -1.07 -11.22 -13.16
C GLY A 33 -1.57 -12.66 -13.31
N CYS A 34 -2.83 -12.90 -12.94
CA CYS A 34 -3.44 -14.23 -12.88
C CYS A 34 -3.68 -14.93 -14.25
N ILE A 35 -3.36 -14.25 -15.37
CA ILE A 35 -3.78 -14.67 -16.72
C ILE A 35 -2.57 -14.92 -17.64
N HIS A 36 -1.40 -14.32 -17.36
CA HIS A 36 -0.24 -14.37 -18.25
C HIS A 36 0.97 -14.99 -17.57
N ARG A 37 1.80 -15.68 -18.35
CA ARG A 37 3.15 -16.04 -17.90
C ARG A 37 4.09 -14.89 -18.17
N CYS A 38 4.80 -14.44 -17.14
CA CYS A 38 5.67 -13.27 -17.22
C CYS A 38 7.13 -13.62 -16.97
N PHE A 39 8.03 -12.94 -17.68
CA PHE A 39 9.46 -13.15 -17.61
C PHE A 39 10.22 -11.81 -17.58
N ILE A 40 11.33 -11.78 -16.85
CA ILE A 40 12.39 -10.79 -17.06
C ILE A 40 13.40 -11.37 -18.02
N LEU A 41 13.56 -10.74 -19.18
CA LEU A 41 14.57 -11.06 -20.18
C LEU A 41 15.81 -10.24 -19.89
N GLU A 42 16.97 -10.89 -19.72
CA GLU A 42 18.25 -10.23 -19.45
C GLU A 42 19.28 -10.61 -20.52
N GLY A 43 20.08 -9.63 -20.95
CA GLY A 43 21.22 -9.87 -21.83
C GLY A 43 21.96 -8.59 -22.21
N GLY A 44 23.29 -8.65 -22.33
CA GLY A 44 24.11 -7.49 -22.67
C GLY A 44 23.90 -6.27 -21.77
N GLY A 45 23.61 -6.49 -20.48
CA GLY A 45 23.31 -5.43 -19.51
C GLY A 45 21.92 -4.77 -19.64
N ARG A 46 21.09 -5.22 -20.58
CA ARG A 46 19.71 -4.72 -20.78
C ARG A 46 18.70 -5.68 -20.17
N ARG A 47 17.55 -5.13 -19.75
CA ARG A 47 16.43 -5.90 -19.19
C ARG A 47 15.11 -5.50 -19.84
N TYR A 48 14.25 -6.49 -20.06
CA TYR A 48 12.89 -6.29 -20.58
C TYR A 48 11.87 -7.16 -19.84
N PHE A 49 10.63 -6.71 -19.76
CA PHE A 49 9.53 -7.49 -19.20
C PHE A 49 8.72 -8.10 -20.34
N ALA A 50 8.57 -9.42 -20.35
CA ALA A 50 7.81 -10.12 -21.37
C ALA A 50 6.58 -10.80 -20.75
N LYS A 51 5.40 -10.50 -21.32
CA LYS A 51 4.16 -11.25 -21.08
C LYS A 51 3.96 -12.24 -22.21
N THR A 52 3.51 -13.43 -21.85
CA THR A 52 3.20 -14.49 -22.81
C THR A 52 1.89 -15.16 -22.41
N ASN A 53 1.13 -15.59 -23.41
CA ASN A 53 -0.10 -16.35 -23.23
C ASN A 53 -0.39 -17.19 -24.48
N ALA A 54 -1.48 -17.95 -24.48
CA ALA A 54 -1.97 -18.61 -25.69
C ALA A 54 -2.14 -17.61 -26.85
N ARG A 55 -2.00 -18.11 -28.07
CA ARG A 55 -2.05 -17.31 -29.31
C ARG A 55 -3.31 -16.45 -29.44
N SER A 56 -4.43 -16.90 -28.88
CA SER A 56 -5.70 -16.16 -28.83
C SER A 56 -5.62 -14.83 -28.08
N ALA A 57 -4.59 -14.60 -27.26
CA ALA A 57 -4.39 -13.35 -26.54
C ALA A 57 -3.73 -12.23 -27.38
N LEU A 58 -3.45 -12.45 -28.68
CA LEU A 58 -2.75 -11.47 -29.52
C LEU A 58 -3.46 -10.11 -29.57
N ASP A 59 -4.79 -10.10 -29.71
CA ASP A 59 -5.58 -8.87 -29.73
C ASP A 59 -5.61 -8.19 -28.36
N SER A 60 -5.63 -8.99 -27.29
CA SER A 60 -5.52 -8.48 -25.92
C SER A 60 -4.18 -7.77 -25.69
N PHE A 61 -3.08 -8.30 -26.23
CA PHE A 61 -1.78 -7.66 -26.14
C PHE A 61 -1.67 -6.41 -27.03
N ALA A 62 -2.37 -6.36 -28.16
CA ALA A 62 -2.47 -5.15 -28.97
C ALA A 62 -3.19 -4.04 -28.19
N ALA A 63 -4.37 -4.35 -27.63
CA ALA A 63 -5.14 -3.42 -26.82
C ALA A 63 -4.36 -2.95 -25.57
N GLU A 64 -3.62 -3.86 -24.92
CA GLU A 64 -2.77 -3.50 -23.78
C GLU A 64 -1.66 -2.51 -24.19
N ALA A 65 -0.98 -2.77 -25.30
CA ALA A 65 0.07 -1.87 -25.81
C ALA A 65 -0.50 -0.48 -26.14
N GLU A 66 -1.65 -0.40 -26.80
CA GLU A 66 -2.33 0.85 -27.11
C GLU A 66 -2.73 1.60 -25.83
N GLY A 67 -3.28 0.90 -24.83
CA GLY A 67 -3.63 1.49 -23.53
C GLY A 67 -2.41 2.03 -22.77
N LEU A 68 -1.30 1.31 -22.75
CA LEU A 68 -0.05 1.77 -22.13
C LEU A 68 0.52 3.00 -22.85
N ALA A 69 0.48 3.02 -24.18
CA ALA A 69 0.90 4.17 -24.97
C ALA A 69 0.03 5.40 -24.68
N ALA A 70 -1.30 5.23 -24.57
CA ALA A 70 -2.22 6.31 -24.22
C ALA A 70 -1.99 6.85 -22.80
N LEU A 71 -1.74 5.97 -21.82
CA LEU A 71 -1.40 6.35 -20.45
C LEU A 71 -0.09 7.14 -20.38
N ALA A 72 0.93 6.72 -21.14
CA ALA A 72 2.20 7.44 -21.25
C ALA A 72 1.99 8.83 -21.87
N ALA A 73 1.18 8.94 -22.94
CA ALA A 73 0.83 10.21 -23.57
C ALA A 73 0.06 11.16 -22.62
N ALA A 74 -0.70 10.60 -21.67
CA ALA A 74 -1.38 11.34 -20.61
C ALA A 74 -0.46 11.68 -19.41
N GLY A 75 0.83 11.36 -19.47
CA GLY A 75 1.82 11.70 -18.44
C GLY A 75 1.96 10.66 -17.31
N ALA A 76 1.33 9.50 -17.40
CA ALA A 76 1.51 8.44 -16.42
C ALA A 76 2.86 7.73 -16.60
N ARG A 77 3.54 7.39 -15.49
CA ARG A 77 4.75 6.55 -15.53
C ARG A 77 4.37 5.08 -15.66
N VAL A 78 4.29 4.61 -16.91
CA VAL A 78 3.97 3.22 -17.28
C VAL A 78 5.08 2.64 -18.16
N PRO A 79 5.28 1.31 -18.18
CA PRO A 79 6.31 0.72 -19.03
C PRO A 79 5.95 0.88 -20.51
N ALA A 80 6.90 1.33 -21.32
CA ALA A 80 6.68 1.50 -22.76
C ALA A 80 6.48 0.13 -23.45
N PRO A 81 5.46 -0.03 -24.31
CA PRO A 81 5.36 -1.20 -25.18
C PRO A 81 6.44 -1.15 -26.26
N LEU A 82 7.28 -2.19 -26.34
CA LEU A 82 8.45 -2.22 -27.22
C LEU A 82 8.18 -3.02 -28.48
N CYS A 83 7.66 -4.24 -28.33
CA CYS A 83 7.26 -5.07 -29.45
C CYS A 83 6.26 -6.14 -28.99
N ARG A 84 5.54 -6.70 -29.96
CA ARG A 84 4.60 -7.81 -29.75
C ARG A 84 4.70 -8.77 -30.91
N GLY A 85 4.28 -10.00 -30.70
CA GLY A 85 4.30 -11.01 -31.75
C GLY A 85 3.66 -12.31 -31.31
N GLN A 86 3.86 -13.32 -32.14
CA GLN A 86 3.38 -14.67 -31.90
C GLN A 86 4.48 -15.66 -32.28
N ALA A 87 4.52 -16.77 -31.58
CA ALA A 87 5.42 -17.89 -31.86
C ALA A 87 4.72 -19.18 -31.42
N ASP A 88 4.53 -20.08 -32.37
CA ASP A 88 3.84 -21.35 -32.13
C ASP A 88 2.45 -21.13 -31.49
N GLU A 89 2.14 -21.80 -30.40
CA GLU A 89 0.87 -21.66 -29.66
C GLU A 89 0.81 -20.42 -28.76
N HIS A 90 1.80 -19.52 -28.80
CA HIS A 90 1.93 -18.39 -27.89
C HIS A 90 1.85 -17.03 -28.59
N ALA A 91 1.17 -16.08 -27.95
CA ALA A 91 1.31 -14.66 -28.20
C ALA A 91 2.19 -14.03 -27.11
N PHE A 92 2.86 -12.92 -27.43
CA PHE A 92 3.66 -12.18 -26.46
C PHE A 92 3.62 -10.67 -26.66
N LEU A 93 3.88 -9.97 -25.55
CA LEU A 93 4.10 -8.53 -25.48
C LEU A 93 5.37 -8.28 -24.67
N VAL A 94 6.32 -7.53 -25.24
CA VAL A 94 7.53 -7.09 -24.57
C VAL A 94 7.42 -5.61 -24.23
N LEU A 95 7.66 -5.30 -22.97
CA LEU A 95 7.59 -3.98 -22.38
C LEU A 95 8.96 -3.58 -21.83
N GLU A 96 9.17 -2.28 -21.72
CA GLU A 96 10.28 -1.72 -20.95
C GLU A 96 10.30 -2.35 -19.55
N HIS A 97 11.48 -2.80 -19.11
CA HIS A 97 11.65 -3.17 -17.73
C HIS A 97 11.81 -1.91 -16.88
N LEU A 98 10.68 -1.41 -16.36
CA LEU A 98 10.75 -0.48 -15.26
C LEU A 98 11.15 -1.25 -14.01
N GLU A 99 12.25 -0.83 -13.37
CA GLU A 99 12.37 -1.08 -11.94
C GLU A 99 11.18 -0.37 -11.29
N LEU A 100 10.17 -1.18 -10.93
CA LEU A 100 9.13 -0.76 -10.04
C LEU A 100 9.84 -0.34 -8.75
N ARG A 101 10.04 0.97 -8.60
CA ARG A 101 10.16 1.56 -7.27
C ARG A 101 8.90 1.09 -6.56
N GLU A 102 9.09 0.29 -5.52
CA GLU A 102 8.01 -0.40 -4.81
C GLU A 102 6.90 0.62 -4.53
N ASN A 103 5.65 0.24 -4.75
CA ASN A 103 4.51 1.06 -4.35
C ASN A 103 4.47 1.09 -2.82
N GLY A 104 5.18 2.06 -2.27
CA GLY A 104 5.37 2.32 -0.84
C GLY A 104 6.57 3.24 -0.65
N ASP A 105 6.63 3.99 0.44
CA ASP A 105 7.78 4.85 0.77
C ASP A 105 8.98 4.04 1.32
N HIS A 106 9.39 3.00 0.60
CA HIS A 106 10.32 1.96 1.05
C HIS A 106 11.79 2.39 1.11
N ALA A 107 12.10 3.65 0.76
CA ALA A 107 13.46 4.18 0.84
C ALA A 107 14.07 4.00 2.25
N ALA A 108 13.23 4.05 3.30
CA ALA A 108 13.64 3.85 4.68
C ALA A 108 14.00 2.39 5.05
N LEU A 109 13.52 1.39 4.30
CA LEU A 109 13.74 -0.03 4.60
C LEU A 109 15.09 -0.57 4.06
N GLY A 110 15.67 0.10 3.07
CA GLY A 110 16.87 -0.38 2.37
C GLY A 110 16.64 -1.65 1.54
N ARG A 111 17.65 -2.13 0.82
CA ARG A 111 17.59 -3.37 0.00
C ARG A 111 17.62 -4.67 0.81
N SER A 112 17.30 -4.61 2.10
CA SER A 112 17.46 -5.74 3.01
C SER A 112 16.34 -6.75 2.84
N ARG A 113 16.69 -8.03 2.64
CA ARG A 113 15.73 -9.13 2.62
C ARG A 113 15.21 -9.36 4.05
N ILE A 114 13.89 -9.56 4.19
CA ILE A 114 13.32 -10.05 5.44
C ILE A 114 13.72 -11.52 5.63
N GLU A 115 14.40 -11.79 6.72
CA GLU A 115 14.93 -13.10 7.10
C GLU A 115 13.92 -13.86 7.98
N ARG A 116 13.20 -13.12 8.84
CA ARG A 116 12.25 -13.69 9.80
C ARG A 116 11.03 -12.79 9.98
N ALA A 117 9.87 -13.41 10.14
CA ALA A 117 8.62 -12.75 10.48
C ALA A 117 7.96 -13.48 11.66
N THR A 118 7.89 -12.84 12.82
CA THR A 118 7.34 -13.41 14.04
C THR A 118 5.97 -12.80 14.32
N PRO A 119 4.87 -13.57 14.30
CA PRO A 119 3.56 -13.06 14.69
C PRO A 119 3.58 -12.58 16.14
N VAL A 120 2.97 -11.42 16.40
CA VAL A 120 2.83 -10.88 17.75
C VAL A 120 1.38 -10.54 18.06
N ALA A 121 0.99 -10.77 19.32
CA ALA A 121 -0.26 -10.26 19.83
C ALA A 121 -0.20 -8.73 19.84
N GLY A 122 -1.05 -8.07 19.06
CA GLY A 122 -0.88 -6.62 18.84
C GLY A 122 -2.07 -5.86 18.26
N GLY A 123 -3.25 -6.46 18.14
CA GLY A 123 -4.44 -5.70 17.77
C GLY A 123 -5.69 -6.54 17.61
N CYS A 124 -6.83 -5.98 18.01
CA CYS A 124 -8.15 -6.58 17.78
C CYS A 124 -8.58 -6.52 16.29
N ILE A 125 -7.76 -5.92 15.42
CA ILE A 125 -8.16 -5.47 14.07
C ILE A 125 -7.20 -5.95 12.99
N HIS A 126 -5.89 -5.85 13.22
CA HIS A 126 -4.85 -6.19 12.25
C HIS A 126 -4.02 -7.36 12.73
N ARG A 127 -3.49 -8.14 11.78
CA ARG A 127 -2.41 -9.09 12.08
C ARG A 127 -1.12 -8.32 12.20
N CYS A 128 -0.36 -8.59 13.25
CA CYS A 128 0.87 -7.87 13.57
C CYS A 128 2.07 -8.82 13.59
N PHE A 129 3.21 -8.33 13.11
CA PHE A 129 4.45 -9.09 13.02
C PHE A 129 5.64 -8.24 13.46
N ILE A 130 6.63 -8.88 14.09
CA ILE A 130 8.00 -8.36 14.10
C ILE A 130 8.71 -8.93 12.88
N LEU A 131 9.14 -8.06 11.98
CA LEU A 131 9.97 -8.43 10.84
C LEU A 131 11.42 -8.18 11.19
N GLU A 132 12.29 -9.09 10.79
CA GLU A 132 13.73 -8.98 10.99
C GLU A 132 14.47 -9.25 9.70
N GLY A 133 15.51 -8.47 9.42
CA GLY A 133 16.35 -8.65 8.24
C GLY A 133 17.45 -7.60 8.15
N GLY A 134 18.63 -8.00 7.68
CA GLY A 134 19.78 -7.09 7.53
C GLY A 134 20.19 -6.42 8.85
N GLY A 135 20.07 -7.14 9.97
CA GLY A 135 20.41 -6.65 11.31
C GLY A 135 19.43 -5.63 11.91
N ARG A 136 18.26 -5.42 11.30
CA ARG A 136 17.22 -4.49 11.76
C ARG A 136 15.92 -5.20 12.10
N ARG A 137 15.09 -4.56 12.92
CA ARG A 137 13.74 -5.00 13.26
C ARG A 137 12.71 -3.95 12.90
N TYR A 138 11.54 -4.41 12.48
CA TYR A 138 10.40 -3.60 12.09
C TYR A 138 9.12 -4.14 12.70
N PHE A 139 8.14 -3.27 12.95
CA PHE A 139 6.80 -3.69 13.33
C PHE A 139 5.88 -3.56 12.12
N ALA A 140 5.30 -4.66 11.67
CA ALA A 140 4.41 -4.68 10.51
C ALA A 140 2.97 -4.99 10.92
N LYS A 141 2.04 -4.21 10.39
CA LYS A 141 0.60 -4.49 10.43
C LYS A 141 0.14 -4.91 9.04
N THR A 142 -0.75 -5.90 8.98
CA THR A 142 -1.39 -6.31 7.72
C THR A 142 -2.86 -6.68 7.92
N ASN A 143 -3.65 -6.47 6.89
CA ASN A 143 -5.05 -6.86 6.82
C ASN A 143 -5.48 -7.06 5.36
N ALA A 144 -6.76 -7.34 5.10
CA ALA A 144 -7.33 -7.31 3.76
C ALA A 144 -7.06 -5.96 3.07
N ARG A 145 -7.07 -5.97 1.73
CA ARG A 145 -6.82 -4.80 0.87
C ARG A 145 -7.66 -3.57 1.23
N SER A 146 -8.88 -3.77 1.74
CA SER A 146 -9.77 -2.70 2.21
C SER A 146 -9.20 -1.84 3.35
N ALA A 147 -8.17 -2.31 4.05
CA ALA A 147 -7.49 -1.55 5.11
C ALA A 147 -6.43 -0.56 4.59
N LEU A 148 -6.25 -0.44 3.27
CA LEU A 148 -5.25 0.46 2.69
C LEU A 148 -5.43 1.91 3.15
N ASP A 149 -6.67 2.40 3.20
CA ASP A 149 -6.93 3.76 3.65
C ASP A 149 -6.70 3.94 5.15
N SER A 150 -7.08 2.95 5.97
CA SER A 150 -6.80 3.00 7.41
C SER A 150 -5.30 3.04 7.72
N PHE A 151 -4.49 2.30 6.96
CA PHE A 151 -3.04 2.36 7.11
C PHE A 151 -2.45 3.69 6.61
N ALA A 152 -3.06 4.31 5.59
CA ALA A 152 -2.67 5.66 5.16
C ALA A 152 -2.97 6.70 6.25
N ALA A 153 -4.17 6.65 6.84
CA ALA A 153 -4.57 7.54 7.92
C ALA A 153 -3.72 7.36 9.18
N GLU A 154 -3.37 6.11 9.52
CA GLU A 154 -2.50 5.82 10.66
C GLU A 154 -1.09 6.38 10.46
N ALA A 155 -0.46 6.12 9.30
CA ALA A 155 0.86 6.63 9.00
C ALA A 155 0.92 8.16 9.10
N GLU A 156 -0.10 8.83 8.59
CA GLU A 156 -0.21 10.29 8.62
C GLU A 156 -0.43 10.84 10.04
N GLY A 157 -1.26 10.18 10.85
CA GLY A 157 -1.45 10.52 12.26
C GLY A 157 -0.17 10.35 13.08
N LEU A 158 0.58 9.28 12.85
CA LEU A 158 1.88 9.05 13.48
C LEU A 158 2.90 10.13 13.08
N ALA A 159 2.96 10.51 11.80
CA ALA A 159 3.82 11.59 11.35
C ALA A 159 3.46 12.94 11.99
N ALA A 160 2.17 13.25 12.12
CA ALA A 160 1.71 14.47 12.79
C ALA A 160 2.06 14.48 14.28
N LEU A 161 1.88 13.36 14.99
CA LEU A 161 2.27 13.23 16.40
C LEU A 161 3.77 13.38 16.60
N ALA A 162 4.59 12.79 15.71
CA ALA A 162 6.03 12.94 15.74
C ALA A 162 6.46 14.40 15.52
N ALA A 163 5.83 15.09 14.56
CA ALA A 163 6.06 16.52 14.31
C ALA A 163 5.69 17.41 15.51
N ALA A 164 4.69 17.00 16.30
CA ALA A 164 4.31 17.64 17.55
C ALA A 164 5.22 17.27 18.75
N GLY A 165 6.28 16.49 18.52
CA GLY A 165 7.29 16.13 19.54
C GLY A 165 6.98 14.86 20.33
N ALA A 166 5.96 14.09 19.96
CA ALA A 166 5.67 12.82 20.62
C ALA A 166 6.64 11.71 20.17
N ARG A 167 7.05 10.87 21.11
CA ARG A 167 7.74 9.62 20.76
C ARG A 167 6.73 8.56 20.31
N VAL A 168 6.59 8.43 19.00
CA VAL A 168 5.75 7.44 18.32
C VAL A 168 6.59 6.62 17.34
N PRO A 169 6.19 5.38 16.98
CA PRO A 169 6.92 4.62 15.97
C PRO A 169 6.87 5.33 14.62
N ALA A 170 8.02 5.53 13.98
CA ALA A 170 8.09 6.16 12.68
C ALA A 170 7.41 5.28 11.60
N PRO A 171 6.50 5.83 10.77
CA PRO A 171 6.03 5.15 9.57
C PRO A 171 7.19 4.99 8.59
N LEU A 172 7.50 3.75 8.23
CA LEU A 172 8.60 3.47 7.30
C LEU A 172 8.08 3.27 5.89
N CYS A 173 7.06 2.44 5.72
CA CYS A 173 6.38 2.31 4.43
C CYS A 173 4.98 1.75 4.62
N ARG A 174 4.15 1.86 3.59
CA ARG A 174 2.82 1.24 3.51
C ARG A 174 2.54 0.87 2.06
N GLY A 175 1.66 -0.10 1.87
CA GLY A 175 1.31 -0.53 0.53
C GLY A 175 0.29 -1.65 0.52
N GLN A 176 0.23 -2.32 -0.62
CA GLN A 176 -0.63 -3.48 -0.83
C GLN A 176 0.15 -4.53 -1.63
N ALA A 177 -0.09 -5.80 -1.31
CA ALA A 177 0.40 -6.96 -2.01
C ALA A 177 -0.74 -7.97 -2.09
N ASP A 178 -1.09 -8.40 -3.31
CA ASP A 178 -2.23 -9.26 -3.58
C ASP A 178 -3.52 -8.74 -2.92
N GLU A 179 -4.16 -9.58 -2.09
CA GLU A 179 -5.38 -9.30 -1.34
C GLU A 179 -5.14 -8.63 0.02
N HIS A 180 -3.90 -8.19 0.27
CA HIS A 180 -3.49 -7.64 1.57
C HIS A 180 -2.98 -6.20 1.46
N ALA A 181 -3.34 -5.39 2.44
CA ALA A 181 -2.71 -4.10 2.71
C ALA A 181 -1.73 -4.25 3.88
N PHE A 182 -0.73 -3.38 3.95
CA PHE A 182 0.25 -3.38 5.02
C PHE A 182 0.73 -1.97 5.40
N LEU A 183 1.20 -1.85 6.63
CA LEU A 183 1.92 -0.71 7.20
C LEU A 183 3.14 -1.24 7.96
N VAL A 184 4.33 -0.79 7.60
CA VAL A 184 5.58 -1.10 8.28
C VAL A 184 6.04 0.14 9.05
N LEU A 185 6.30 -0.07 10.33
CA LEU A 185 6.69 0.94 11.29
C LEU A 185 8.06 0.59 11.89
N GLU A 186 8.71 1.59 12.46
CA GLU A 186 9.82 1.41 13.38
C GLU A 186 9.45 0.43 14.50
N HIS A 187 10.34 -0.51 14.79
CA HIS A 187 10.18 -1.38 15.95
C HIS A 187 10.66 -0.68 17.22
N LEU A 188 9.76 -0.52 18.19
CA LEU A 188 10.09 0.01 19.51
C LEU A 188 10.29 -1.13 20.51
N GLU A 189 11.40 -1.09 21.23
CA GLU A 189 11.58 -1.95 22.40
C GLU A 189 10.78 -1.39 23.58
N LEU A 190 9.56 -1.89 23.73
CA LEU A 190 8.70 -1.54 24.84
C LEU A 190 9.16 -2.24 26.12
N ARG A 191 8.99 -1.54 27.26
CA ARG A 191 9.28 -2.04 28.60
C ARG A 191 8.01 -1.96 29.44
N GLU A 192 7.87 -2.84 30.43
CA GLU A 192 6.66 -2.93 31.24
C GLU A 192 6.40 -1.68 32.09
N ASN A 193 7.46 -1.00 32.54
CA ASN A 193 7.36 0.21 33.36
C ASN A 193 7.74 1.45 32.53
N GLY A 194 6.77 2.35 32.34
CA GLY A 194 6.96 3.62 31.64
C GLY A 194 7.13 4.81 32.60
N ASP A 195 7.76 5.88 32.11
CA ASP A 195 7.81 7.16 32.82
C ASP A 195 6.52 7.96 32.55
N HIS A 196 5.59 7.90 33.50
CA HIS A 196 4.32 8.64 33.42
C HIS A 196 4.49 10.16 33.42
N ALA A 197 5.55 10.67 34.05
CA ALA A 197 5.82 12.11 34.04
C ALA A 197 6.32 12.55 32.65
N ALA A 198 7.15 11.73 31.99
CA ALA A 198 7.54 11.95 30.60
C ALA A 198 6.34 11.85 29.65
N LEU A 199 5.44 10.88 29.86
CA LEU A 199 4.20 10.78 29.09
C LEU A 199 3.36 12.05 29.24
N GLY A 200 3.16 12.54 30.47
CA GLY A 200 2.39 13.77 30.73
C GLY A 200 2.99 14.99 30.03
N ARG A 201 4.32 15.16 30.07
CA ARG A 201 5.02 16.23 29.35
C ARG A 201 4.84 16.10 27.83
N SER A 202 4.96 14.89 27.29
CA SER A 202 4.77 14.64 25.86
C SER A 202 3.35 14.91 25.40
N LEU A 203 2.33 14.51 26.19
CA LEU A 203 0.92 14.79 25.89
C LEU A 203 0.62 16.28 25.93
N ALA A 204 1.15 17.00 26.93
CA ALA A 204 1.00 18.45 27.00
C ALA A 204 1.65 19.15 25.78
N ALA A 205 2.82 18.69 25.32
CA ALA A 205 3.46 19.22 24.12
C ALA A 205 2.58 19.01 22.88
N VAL A 206 2.04 17.81 22.68
CA VAL A 206 1.11 17.53 21.56
C VAL A 206 -0.13 18.44 21.63
N HIS A 207 -0.75 18.57 22.80
CA HIS A 207 -1.95 19.40 22.97
C HIS A 207 -1.67 20.90 22.81
N SER A 208 -0.41 21.36 22.97
CA SER A 208 -0.05 22.76 22.77
C SER A 208 0.02 23.17 21.29
N VAL A 209 -0.03 22.21 20.37
CA VAL A 209 -0.13 22.46 18.92
C VAL A 209 -1.59 22.74 18.59
N HIS A 210 -1.89 23.97 18.18
CA HIS A 210 -3.26 24.41 17.90
C HIS A 210 -3.53 24.59 16.40
N GLY A 211 -4.76 24.27 15.98
CA GLY A 211 -5.31 24.62 14.67
C GLY A 211 -6.34 25.75 14.78
N ALA A 212 -6.76 26.30 13.63
CA ALA A 212 -7.79 27.35 13.59
C ALA A 212 -9.23 26.82 13.79
N ALA A 213 -9.43 25.52 13.65
CA ALA A 213 -10.72 24.84 13.74
C ALA A 213 -10.54 23.40 14.25
N PHE A 214 -11.62 22.78 14.71
CA PHE A 214 -11.67 21.37 15.07
C PHE A 214 -11.87 20.52 13.82
N GLY A 215 -11.13 19.42 13.71
CA GLY A 215 -11.17 18.55 12.54
C GLY A 215 -9.77 18.16 12.09
N TRP A 216 -9.72 17.61 10.89
CA TRP A 216 -8.52 17.17 10.21
C TRP A 216 -8.77 17.20 8.71
N HIS A 217 -7.73 17.36 7.90
CA HIS A 217 -7.89 17.48 6.44
C HIS A 217 -8.38 16.19 5.76
N ARG A 218 -8.48 15.09 6.51
CA ARG A 218 -9.05 13.82 6.07
C ARG A 218 -9.76 13.09 7.20
N ASP A 219 -10.71 12.25 6.83
CA ASP A 219 -11.27 11.26 7.74
C ASP A 219 -10.21 10.21 8.11
N ASN A 220 -10.39 9.62 9.29
CA ASN A 220 -9.53 8.55 9.79
C ASN A 220 -10.38 7.48 10.49
N TYR A 221 -9.81 6.73 11.42
CA TYR A 221 -10.46 5.57 12.01
C TYR A 221 -10.26 5.52 13.52
N ILE A 222 -11.31 5.15 14.24
CA ILE A 222 -11.25 4.72 15.64
C ILE A 222 -11.59 3.24 15.71
N GLY A 223 -10.55 2.43 15.88
CA GLY A 223 -10.66 1.00 15.66
C GLY A 223 -11.05 0.69 14.21
N ARG A 224 -12.19 0.01 14.02
CA ARG A 224 -12.72 -0.36 12.68
C ARG A 224 -13.70 0.67 12.10
N THR A 225 -14.09 1.65 12.90
CA THR A 225 -15.14 2.59 12.53
C THR A 225 -14.51 3.83 11.93
N ALA A 226 -15.05 4.29 10.79
CA ALA A 226 -14.65 5.57 10.21
C ALA A 226 -14.96 6.71 11.20
N GLN A 227 -14.01 7.62 11.35
CA GLN A 227 -14.11 8.82 12.17
C GLN A 227 -14.03 10.01 11.23
N LEU A 228 -15.16 10.72 11.14
CA LEU A 228 -15.32 11.90 10.30
C LEU A 228 -14.54 13.07 10.91
N ASN A 229 -13.89 13.89 10.09
CA ASN A 229 -13.04 14.98 10.56
C ASN A 229 -13.29 16.31 9.84
N ARG A 230 -14.50 16.51 9.31
CA ARG A 230 -14.88 17.79 8.70
C ARG A 230 -14.58 18.95 9.65
N TRP A 231 -14.06 20.04 9.09
CA TRP A 231 -13.69 21.22 9.85
C TRP A 231 -14.91 21.91 10.46
N SER A 232 -14.80 22.31 11.72
CA SER A 232 -15.79 23.12 12.42
C SER A 232 -15.11 24.13 13.35
N ALA A 233 -15.63 25.35 13.38
CA ALA A 233 -15.15 26.39 14.29
C ALA A 233 -15.62 26.17 15.74
N SER A 234 -16.63 25.33 15.95
CA SER A 234 -17.29 25.10 17.24
C SER A 234 -17.00 23.69 17.74
N TRP A 235 -16.39 23.60 18.93
CA TRP A 235 -16.09 22.29 19.53
C TRP A 235 -17.35 21.48 19.80
N SER A 236 -18.40 22.13 20.33
CA SER A 236 -19.66 21.46 20.64
C SER A 236 -20.29 20.85 19.40
N ASP A 237 -20.29 21.60 18.29
CA ASP A 237 -20.89 21.14 17.04
C ASP A 237 -20.05 20.01 16.44
N PHE A 238 -18.72 20.17 16.41
CA PHE A 238 -17.81 19.12 15.95
C PHE A 238 -17.99 17.82 16.74
N TRP A 239 -18.00 17.89 18.06
CA TRP A 239 -18.13 16.71 18.90
C TRP A 239 -19.50 16.04 18.74
N ARG A 240 -20.56 16.84 18.69
CA ARG A 240 -21.94 16.37 18.50
C ARG A 240 -22.11 15.67 17.15
N GLU A 241 -21.68 16.30 16.06
CA GLU A 241 -21.93 15.85 14.69
C GLU A 241 -20.91 14.83 14.18
N GLU A 242 -19.63 14.98 14.54
CA GLU A 242 -18.52 14.18 13.99
C GLU A 242 -17.99 13.12 14.97
N ARG A 243 -18.43 13.12 16.24
CA ARG A 243 -18.06 12.09 17.23
C ARG A 243 -19.25 11.33 17.78
N LEU A 244 -20.18 12.02 18.45
CA LEU A 244 -21.31 11.36 19.12
C LEU A 244 -22.35 10.85 18.11
N GLY A 245 -22.79 11.69 17.18
CA GLY A 245 -23.82 11.36 16.18
C GLY A 245 -23.54 10.08 15.39
N PRO A 246 -22.35 9.90 14.78
CA PRO A 246 -22.02 8.69 14.02
C PRO A 246 -22.03 7.42 14.86
N GLN A 247 -21.62 7.51 16.13
CA GLN A 247 -21.65 6.37 17.07
C GLN A 247 -23.08 6.02 17.49
N LEU A 248 -23.96 7.01 17.70
CA LEU A 248 -25.38 6.76 17.96
C LEU A 248 -26.06 6.12 16.75
N GLU A 249 -25.75 6.57 15.55
CA GLU A 249 -26.28 5.97 14.32
C GLU A 249 -25.79 4.52 14.14
N LEU A 250 -24.51 4.27 14.40
CA LEU A 250 -23.97 2.92 14.42
C LEU A 250 -24.65 2.05 15.49
N ALA A 251 -24.93 2.62 16.67
CA ALA A 251 -25.64 1.91 17.73
C ALA A 251 -27.07 1.54 17.33
N ARG A 252 -27.80 2.45 16.66
CA ARG A 252 -29.13 2.17 16.10
C ARG A 252 -29.08 1.04 15.07
N LYS A 253 -28.14 1.10 14.13
CA LYS A 253 -27.95 0.07 13.10
C LYS A 253 -27.67 -1.31 13.70
N ASN A 254 -26.89 -1.35 14.78
CA ASN A 254 -26.58 -2.58 15.52
C ASN A 254 -27.65 -2.97 16.57
N ARG A 255 -28.79 -2.26 16.62
CA ARG A 255 -29.91 -2.53 17.54
C ARG A 255 -29.50 -2.52 19.02
N LEU A 256 -28.52 -1.70 19.39
CA LEU A 256 -28.20 -1.42 20.78
C LEU A 256 -29.38 -0.70 21.47
N GLY A 257 -29.48 -0.84 22.79
CA GLY A 257 -30.69 -0.50 23.56
C GLY A 257 -31.23 0.92 23.30
N ARG A 258 -32.54 1.03 23.06
CA ARG A 258 -33.23 2.29 22.74
C ARG A 258 -33.04 3.38 23.80
N ASP A 259 -32.93 3.00 25.07
CA ASP A 259 -32.68 3.95 26.17
C ASP A 259 -31.28 4.60 26.07
N LEU A 260 -30.25 3.82 25.71
CA LEU A 260 -28.89 4.33 25.54
C LEU A 260 -28.83 5.34 24.38
N VAL A 261 -29.43 4.98 23.24
CA VAL A 261 -29.48 5.85 22.06
C VAL A 261 -30.24 7.15 22.40
N GLY A 262 -31.41 7.05 23.04
CA GLY A 262 -32.20 8.23 23.39
C GLY A 262 -31.52 9.14 24.41
N LYS A 263 -30.74 8.60 25.35
CA LYS A 263 -29.89 9.41 26.25
C LYS A 263 -28.80 10.17 25.48
N GLY A 264 -28.18 9.51 24.50
CA GLY A 264 -27.18 10.13 23.64
C GLY A 264 -27.77 11.24 22.75
N GLU A 265 -28.95 11.04 22.17
CA GLU A 265 -29.65 12.06 21.38
C GLU A 265 -29.94 13.31 22.21
N ARG A 266 -30.44 13.16 23.45
CA ARG A 266 -30.66 14.30 24.34
C ARG A 266 -29.38 15.04 24.69
N LEU A 267 -28.27 14.32 24.89
CA LEU A 267 -26.96 14.96 25.10
C LEU A 267 -26.47 15.69 23.86
N ALA A 268 -26.80 15.19 22.66
CA ALA A 268 -26.50 15.84 21.40
C ALA A 268 -27.40 17.05 21.12
N GLU A 269 -28.44 17.32 21.91
CA GLU A 269 -29.32 18.48 21.73
C GLU A 269 -29.09 19.56 22.81
N ALA A 270 -28.50 19.18 23.95
CA ALA A 270 -28.16 20.05 25.08
C ALA A 270 -26.97 20.97 24.78
#